data_AF-A0A7C7EF75-F1
#
_entry.id   AF-A0A7C7EF75-F1
#
_cell.length_a   1.000
_cell.length_b   1.000
_cell.length_c   1.000
_cell.angle_alpha   90.00
_cell.angle_beta   90.00
_cell.angle_gamma   90.00
#
_symmetry.space_group_name_H-M   'P 1'
#
loop_
_entity.id
_entity.type
_entity.pdbx_description
1 polymer ?
#
loop_
_entity_poly.entity_id
_entity_poly.type
_entity_poly.pdbx_seq_one_letter_code
_entity_poly.pdbx_strand_id
1 'polypeptide(L)'
;MNDILKNTIYNQDLKKALMNIDLSKLKKQSILITGGLGLICSTIVDLLIVANTTLDLCIDIFVADINEEFYKRRYGSYLIKYLKYNALESLN
;
A
#
# COMPACT_ATOMS: atom_id res chain seq x y z
N MET A 1 -3.26 -11.48 -12.31
CA MET A 1 -2.20 -11.54 -11.28
C MET A 1 -2.86 -11.97 -10.00
N ASN A 2 -2.36 -12.99 -9.32
CA ASN A 2 -2.95 -13.42 -8.06
C ASN A 2 -2.63 -12.39 -6.98
N ASP A 3 -3.60 -12.13 -6.11
CA ASP A 3 -3.44 -11.29 -4.94
C ASP A 3 -2.35 -11.87 -4.02
N ILE A 4 -1.20 -11.20 -3.98
CA ILE A 4 -0.01 -11.67 -3.26
C ILE A 4 -0.17 -11.62 -1.74
N LEU A 5 -1.08 -10.79 -1.23
CA LEU A 5 -1.34 -10.70 0.22
C LEU A 5 -2.05 -11.95 0.75
N LYS A 6 -2.65 -12.76 -0.13
CA LYS A 6 -3.18 -14.09 0.20
C LYS A 6 -2.09 -15.17 0.26
N ASN A 7 -0.88 -14.90 -0.22
CA ASN A 7 0.24 -15.81 -0.05
C ASN A 7 0.64 -15.84 1.44
N THR A 8 0.58 -17.03 2.04
CA THR A 8 0.82 -17.21 3.48
C THR A 8 2.24 -16.85 3.89
N ILE A 9 3.25 -17.21 3.09
CA ILE A 9 4.66 -16.91 3.36
C ILE A 9 4.89 -15.41 3.33
N TYR A 10 4.42 -14.74 2.27
CA TYR A 10 4.57 -13.29 2.13
C TYR A 10 3.85 -12.52 3.24
N ASN A 11 2.62 -12.92 3.58
CA ASN A 11 1.87 -12.32 4.68
C ASN A 11 2.58 -12.49 6.03
N GLN A 12 3.20 -13.65 6.28
CA GLN A 12 3.99 -13.88 7.49
C GLN A 12 5.23 -12.97 7.53
N ASP A 13 5.92 -12.78 6.42
CA ASP A 13 7.09 -11.90 6.37
C ASP A 13 6.71 -10.43 6.61
N LEU A 14 5.57 -9.96 6.07
CA LEU A 14 5.04 -8.64 6.40
C LEU A 14 4.72 -8.51 7.90
N LYS A 15 4.10 -9.52 8.51
CA LYS A 15 3.82 -9.53 9.96
C LYS A 15 5.10 -9.51 10.79
N LYS A 16 6.13 -10.27 10.41
CA LYS A 16 7.45 -10.20 11.07
C LYS A 16 8.05 -8.81 10.97
N ALA A 17 7.94 -8.14 9.82
CA ALA A 17 8.41 -6.76 9.68
C ALA A 17 7.64 -5.81 10.61
N LEU A 18 6.31 -5.94 10.69
CA LEU A 18 5.47 -5.14 11.60
C LEU A 18 5.84 -5.29 13.07
N MET A 19 6.31 -6.47 13.51
CA MET A 19 6.76 -6.68 14.89
C MET A 19 8.01 -5.88 15.26
N ASN A 20 8.77 -5.40 14.27
CA ASN A 20 10.05 -4.72 14.46
C ASN A 20 10.00 -3.22 14.12
N ILE A 21 8.83 -2.68 13.82
CA ILE A 21 8.65 -1.27 13.41
C ILE A 21 7.49 -0.66 14.20
N ASP A 22 7.75 0.49 14.84
CA ASP A 22 6.68 1.27 15.47
C ASP A 22 5.99 2.18 14.44
N LEU A 23 4.76 1.82 14.08
CA LEU A 23 3.88 2.59 13.18
C LEU A 23 2.80 3.37 13.93
N SER A 24 2.85 3.46 15.26
CA SER A 24 1.82 4.11 16.08
C SER A 24 1.56 5.56 15.67
N LYS A 25 2.61 6.29 15.25
CA LYS A 25 2.52 7.67 14.76
C LYS A 25 1.72 7.84 13.47
N LEU A 26 1.47 6.75 12.74
CA LEU A 26 0.68 6.75 11.52
C LEU A 26 -0.81 6.54 11.78
N LYS A 27 -1.24 6.29 13.03
CA LYS A 27 -2.66 6.07 13.34
C LYS A 27 -3.52 7.25 12.90
N LYS A 28 -4.56 6.97 12.10
CA LYS A 28 -5.49 7.94 11.49
C LYS A 28 -4.80 8.99 10.61
N GLN A 29 -3.62 8.69 10.08
CA GLN A 29 -2.94 9.55 9.12
C GLN A 29 -3.30 9.16 7.69
N SER A 30 -3.12 10.12 6.77
CA SER A 30 -3.15 9.87 5.32
C SER A 30 -1.72 9.74 4.80
N ILE A 31 -1.48 8.72 3.97
CA ILE A 31 -0.16 8.46 3.37
C ILE A 31 -0.32 8.35 1.85
N LEU A 32 0.41 9.19 1.12
CA LEU A 32 0.54 9.12 -0.33
C LEU A 32 1.84 8.43 -0.71
N ILE A 33 1.75 7.41 -1.55
CA ILE A 33 2.88 6.62 -2.03
C ILE A 33 2.94 6.75 -3.56
N THR A 34 3.90 7.54 -4.06
CA THR A 34 4.20 7.64 -5.49
C THR A 34 4.94 6.41 -5.97
N GLY A 35 4.65 5.95 -7.19
CA GLY A 35 5.22 4.70 -7.71
C GLY A 35 4.79 3.48 -6.90
N GLY A 36 3.63 3.56 -6.22
CA GLY A 36 3.12 2.52 -5.31
C GLY A 36 2.81 1.17 -5.98
N LEU A 37 2.96 1.07 -7.30
CA LEU A 37 2.85 -0.18 -8.05
C LEU A 37 4.22 -0.83 -8.36
N GLY A 38 5.32 -0.10 -8.14
CA GLY A 38 6.69 -0.61 -8.31
C GLY A 38 7.15 -1.44 -7.10
N LEU A 39 8.19 -2.26 -7.29
CA LEU A 39 8.62 -3.32 -6.34
C LEU A 39 8.73 -2.87 -4.87
N ILE A 40 9.49 -1.80 -4.60
CA ILE A 40 9.74 -1.32 -3.23
C ILE A 40 8.47 -0.71 -2.65
N CYS A 41 7.88 0.26 -3.35
CA CYS A 41 6.73 1.00 -2.85
C CYS A 41 5.48 0.13 -2.75
N SER A 42 5.30 -0.87 -3.62
CA SER A 42 4.21 -1.85 -3.48
C SER A 42 4.36 -2.68 -2.21
N THR A 43 5.59 -2.99 -1.78
CA THR A 43 5.82 -3.68 -0.51
C THR A 43 5.47 -2.80 0.68
N ILE A 44 5.71 -1.49 0.59
CA ILE A 44 5.28 -0.53 1.63
C ILE A 44 3.77 -0.44 1.69
N VAL A 45 3.08 -0.35 0.54
CA VAL A 45 1.61 -0.38 0.48
C VAL A 45 1.08 -1.66 1.13
N ASP A 46 1.64 -2.81 0.77
CA ASP A 46 1.28 -4.13 1.31
C ASP A 46 1.45 -4.18 2.84
N LEU A 47 2.57 -3.66 3.35
CA LEU A 47 2.84 -3.56 4.79
C LEU A 47 1.77 -2.70 5.50
N LEU A 48 1.38 -1.55 4.92
CA LEU A 48 0.38 -0.67 5.51
C LEU A 48 -1.03 -1.26 5.49
N ILE A 49 -1.39 -2.03 4.45
CA ILE A 49 -2.65 -2.80 4.42
C ILE A 49 -2.68 -3.80 5.58
N VAL A 50 -1.60 -4.58 5.75
CA VAL A 50 -1.50 -5.55 6.84
C VAL A 50 -1.47 -4.85 8.20
N ALA A 51 -0.82 -3.68 8.31
CA ALA A 51 -0.79 -2.90 9.54
C ALA A 51 -2.19 -2.40 9.92
N ASN A 52 -2.98 -1.90 8.96
CA ASN A 52 -4.36 -1.46 9.19
C ASN A 52 -5.22 -2.61 9.73
N THR A 53 -5.10 -3.80 9.16
CA THR A 53 -5.89 -4.96 9.59
C THR A 53 -5.42 -5.57 10.91
N THR A 54 -4.12 -5.49 11.21
CA THR A 54 -3.52 -6.16 12.38
C THR A 54 -3.48 -5.27 13.62
N LEU A 55 -3.24 -3.97 13.44
CA LEU A 55 -2.97 -3.01 14.51
C LEU A 55 -4.04 -1.91 14.64
N ASP A 56 -5.10 -1.96 13.82
CA ASP A 56 -6.19 -0.98 13.81
C ASP A 56 -5.67 0.47 13.74
N LEU A 57 -4.78 0.72 12.77
CA LEU A 57 -4.19 2.05 12.57
C LEU A 57 -5.11 3.00 11.82
N CYS A 58 -6.10 2.50 11.08
CA CYS A 58 -7.01 3.32 10.27
C CYS A 58 -6.28 4.32 9.35
N ILE A 59 -5.17 3.92 8.72
CA ILE A 59 -4.41 4.73 7.78
C ILE A 59 -5.19 4.86 6.47
N ASP A 60 -5.37 6.08 5.98
CA ASP A 60 -5.84 6.35 4.63
C ASP A 60 -4.67 6.19 3.64
N ILE A 61 -4.71 5.14 2.82
CA ILE A 61 -3.62 4.82 1.88
C ILE A 61 -3.98 5.32 0.48
N PHE A 62 -3.10 6.13 -0.09
CA PHE A 62 -3.19 6.62 -1.45
C PHE A 62 -2.02 6.11 -2.29
N VAL A 63 -2.33 5.51 -3.44
CA VAL A 63 -1.34 5.06 -4.42
C VAL A 63 -1.37 5.98 -5.62
N ALA A 64 -0.26 6.68 -5.86
CA ALA A 64 -0.04 7.54 -7.00
C ALA A 64 0.82 6.83 -8.04
N ASP A 65 0.28 6.58 -9.23
CA ASP A 65 1.00 5.89 -10.31
C ASP A 65 0.41 6.25 -11.68
N ILE A 66 1.09 5.91 -12.77
CA ILE A 66 0.60 6.07 -14.14
C ILE A 66 -0.33 4.92 -14.57
N ASN A 67 -0.25 3.75 -13.92
CA ASN A 67 -0.92 2.53 -14.37
C ASN A 67 -2.15 2.13 -13.52
N GLU A 68 -3.29 2.79 -13.78
CA GLU A 68 -4.56 2.52 -13.10
C GLU A 68 -5.04 1.06 -13.25
N GLU A 69 -4.79 0.44 -14.40
CA GLU A 69 -5.22 -0.94 -14.63
C GLU A 69 -4.48 -1.92 -13.72
N PHE A 70 -3.17 -1.75 -13.58
CA PHE A 70 -2.38 -2.56 -12.67
C PHE A 70 -2.76 -2.31 -11.21
N TYR A 71 -3.05 -1.06 -10.85
CA TYR A 71 -3.64 -0.72 -9.55
C TYR A 71 -4.93 -1.51 -9.30
N LYS A 72 -5.90 -1.49 -10.22
CA LYS A 72 -7.18 -2.22 -10.06
C LYS A 72 -6.96 -3.71 -9.86
N ARG A 73 -6.03 -4.30 -10.63
CA ARG A 73 -5.71 -5.73 -10.53
C ARG A 73 -5.05 -6.11 -9.20
N ARG A 74 -4.21 -5.24 -8.62
CA ARG A 74 -3.45 -5.53 -7.39
C ARG A 74 -4.19 -5.11 -6.13
N TYR A 75 -4.75 -3.90 -6.13
CA TYR A 75 -5.30 -3.22 -4.95
C TYR A 75 -6.80 -2.97 -5.01
N GLY A 76 -7.47 -3.31 -6.11
CA GLY A 76 -8.89 -2.99 -6.31
C GLY A 76 -9.87 -3.63 -5.30
N SER A 77 -9.44 -4.65 -4.56
CA SER A 77 -10.23 -5.26 -3.48
C SER A 77 -9.93 -4.70 -2.09
N TYR A 78 -9.07 -3.69 -1.98
CA TYR A 78 -8.65 -3.07 -0.73
C TYR A 78 -9.15 -1.63 -0.63
N LEU A 79 -9.25 -1.11 0.60
CA LEU A 79 -9.60 0.29 0.86
C LEU A 79 -8.39 1.20 0.60
N ILE A 80 -7.96 1.26 -0.66
CA ILE A 80 -6.90 2.13 -1.16
C ILE A 80 -7.52 3.12 -2.14
N LYS A 81 -6.98 4.33 -2.17
CA LYS A 81 -7.37 5.39 -3.11
C LYS A 81 -6.30 5.52 -4.19
N TYR A 82 -6.68 5.46 -5.45
CA TYR A 82 -5.75 5.67 -6.56
C TYR A 82 -5.73 7.13 -7.00
N LEU A 83 -4.54 7.65 -7.28
CA LEU A 83 -4.35 8.90 -8.00
C LEU A 83 -3.53 8.64 -9.26
N LYS A 84 -4.03 9.11 -10.40
CA LYS A 84 -3.21 9.18 -11.60
C LYS A 84 -2.14 10.24 -11.39
N TYR A 85 -0.88 9.83 -11.40
CA TYR A 85 0.25 10.71 -11.17
C TYR A 85 1.41 10.34 -12.10
N ASN A 86 1.85 11.30 -12.90
CA ASN A 86 3.06 11.20 -13.71
C ASN A 86 4.05 12.26 -13.24
N ALA A 87 5.20 11.84 -12.70
CA ALA A 87 6.23 12.76 -12.21
C ALA A 87 6.90 13.60 -13.31
N LEU A 88 6.70 13.23 -14.59
CA LEU A 88 7.19 13.97 -15.76
C LEU A 88 6.21 15.03 -16.25
N GLU A 89 4.97 15.03 -15.73
CA GLU A 89 3.93 15.99 -16.10
C GLU A 89 3.67 16.95 -14.95
N SER A 90 3.22 18.16 -15.27
CA SER A 90 2.74 19.09 -14.25
C SER A 90 1.43 18.58 -13.66
N LEU A 91 1.26 18.79 -12.35
CA LEU A 91 -0.04 18.60 -11.69
C LEU A 91 -1.01 19.65 -12.25
N ASN A 92 -2.04 19.18 -12.94
CA ASN A 92 -3.16 20.01 -13.39
C ASN A 92 -4.21 20.16 -12.30
#